data_AF-A0A7C2TVE0-F1
#
_entry.id   AF-A0A7C2TVE0-F1
#
_cell.length_a   1.000
_cell.length_b   1.000
_cell.length_c   1.000
_cell.angle_alpha   90.00
_cell.angle_beta   90.00
_cell.angle_gamma   90.00
#
_symmetry.space_group_name_H-M   'P 1'
#
loop_
_entity.id
_entity.type
_entity.pdbx_description
1 polymer ?
#
loop_
_entity_poly.entity_id
_entity_poly.type
_entity_poly.pdbx_seq_one_letter_code
_entity_poly.pdbx_strand_id
1 'polypeptide(L)'
;MAKQLLFCLALLALASCNKSPQNLPADRVREFANVLYNRELYKQAIAEYERYLHDYPLDEREQAGISYTIANIYFDRLHDYESALAYYLRVRELYPKSELVKETGKRIVECLERLQRSADAQQALEESTFLDTSQVTKKRPGEIIAKIGMREITTGDLDYEMKRLPPYLQAQIKDKNKRLEFLRQYVATELLYDTAKRKGLEKNPEVVEAAFQAKKSLMVQKLLEEEIAAKVDYHDSDLDLYYRANQNRYTKSDSAGKTPQQLSFAEAKSQVLQDYIREKQQQKYSELIDRLMRAEAVRIYDDKVQ
;
A
#
# COMPACT_ATOMS: atom_id res chain seq x y z
N MET A 1 -66.90 -53.18 -46.76
CA MET A 1 -65.57 -53.70 -46.43
C MET A 1 -64.71 -52.55 -45.89
N ALA A 2 -64.15 -52.75 -44.68
CA ALA A 2 -62.94 -52.17 -44.07
C ALA A 2 -62.67 -50.64 -44.22
N LYS A 3 -62.93 -49.79 -43.22
CA LYS A 3 -62.02 -49.39 -42.10
C LYS A 3 -60.61 -48.99 -42.55
N GLN A 4 -60.34 -47.68 -42.59
CA GLN A 4 -59.10 -47.12 -42.06
C GLN A 4 -59.39 -45.87 -41.22
N LEU A 5 -58.79 -45.89 -40.04
CA LEU A 5 -58.77 -44.91 -38.95
C LEU A 5 -57.72 -43.82 -39.24
N LEU A 6 -57.68 -42.82 -38.34
CA LEU A 6 -56.62 -41.81 -38.10
C LEU A 6 -56.75 -40.53 -38.95
N PHE A 7 -56.68 -39.30 -38.41
CA PHE A 7 -56.46 -38.81 -37.05
C PHE A 7 -56.96 -37.35 -37.04
N CYS A 8 -57.73 -36.95 -36.02
CA CYS A 8 -58.13 -35.56 -35.81
C CYS A 8 -56.90 -34.73 -35.42
N LEU A 9 -56.46 -33.80 -36.28
CA LEU A 9 -55.56 -32.72 -35.87
C LEU A 9 -56.41 -31.47 -35.60
N ALA A 10 -56.90 -31.37 -34.37
CA ALA A 10 -57.42 -30.12 -33.84
C ALA A 10 -56.25 -29.15 -33.65
N LEU A 11 -56.12 -28.15 -34.53
CA LEU A 11 -55.26 -26.99 -34.30
C LEU A 11 -55.83 -26.19 -33.12
N LEU A 12 -55.42 -26.55 -31.91
CA LEU A 12 -55.47 -25.66 -30.76
C LEU A 12 -54.50 -24.52 -31.04
N ALA A 13 -55.04 -23.39 -31.49
CA ALA A 13 -54.35 -22.11 -31.40
C ALA A 13 -54.19 -21.78 -29.91
N LEU A 14 -53.09 -22.25 -29.32
CA LEU A 14 -52.60 -21.71 -28.07
C LEU A 14 -52.27 -20.24 -28.34
N ALA A 15 -53.19 -19.36 -27.96
CA ALA A 15 -52.89 -17.96 -27.73
C ALA A 15 -51.81 -17.92 -26.64
N SER A 16 -50.55 -17.94 -27.07
CA SER A 16 -49.41 -17.65 -26.23
C SER A 16 -49.55 -16.19 -25.83
N CYS A 17 -50.22 -15.93 -24.70
CA CYS A 17 -50.08 -14.68 -23.98
C CYS A 17 -48.63 -14.59 -23.51
N ASN A 18 -47.74 -14.22 -24.42
CA ASN A 18 -46.39 -13.79 -24.10
C ASN A 18 -46.52 -12.38 -23.51
N LYS A 19 -47.10 -12.27 -22.31
CA LYS A 19 -46.96 -11.07 -21.49
C LYS A 19 -45.51 -11.07 -21.03
N SER A 20 -44.64 -10.45 -21.81
CA SER A 20 -43.35 -9.97 -21.32
C SER A 20 -43.62 -9.29 -19.97
N PRO A 21 -42.85 -9.58 -18.92
CA PRO A 21 -43.03 -8.89 -17.65
C PRO A 21 -42.99 -7.39 -17.94
N GLN A 22 -44.11 -6.70 -17.68
CA GLN A 22 -44.18 -5.26 -17.82
C GLN A 22 -43.32 -4.67 -16.71
N ASN A 23 -42.03 -4.56 -16.97
CA ASN A 23 -41.12 -3.82 -16.11
C ASN A 23 -41.66 -2.40 -15.97
N LEU A 24 -41.68 -1.88 -14.74
CA LEU A 24 -42.03 -0.49 -14.50
C LEU A 24 -41.16 0.42 -15.38
N PRO A 25 -41.63 1.61 -15.79
CA PRO A 25 -40.80 2.54 -16.53
C PRO A 25 -39.46 2.79 -15.82
N ALA A 26 -38.36 2.77 -16.57
CA ALA A 26 -36.99 2.98 -16.09
C ALA A 26 -36.88 4.15 -15.09
N ASP A 27 -37.42 5.31 -15.46
CA ASP A 27 -37.42 6.51 -14.62
C ASP A 27 -38.08 6.29 -13.25
N ARG A 28 -39.16 5.51 -13.20
CA ARG A 28 -39.85 5.23 -11.93
C ARG A 28 -39.03 4.34 -11.01
N VAL A 29 -38.27 3.40 -11.56
CA VAL A 29 -37.36 2.54 -10.77
C VAL A 29 -36.21 3.36 -10.22
N ARG A 30 -35.60 4.21 -11.05
CA ARG A 30 -34.55 5.14 -10.60
C ARG A 30 -35.06 6.13 -9.55
N GLU A 31 -36.26 6.70 -9.73
CA GLU A 31 -36.87 7.60 -8.76
C GLU A 31 -37.16 6.90 -7.43
N PHE A 32 -37.62 5.64 -7.48
CA PHE A 32 -37.82 4.85 -6.27
C PHE A 32 -36.50 4.61 -5.52
N ALA A 33 -35.40 4.31 -6.22
CA ALA A 33 -34.07 4.20 -5.61
C ALA A 33 -33.63 5.52 -4.94
N ASN A 34 -33.90 6.68 -5.57
CA ASN A 34 -33.66 8.00 -4.97
C ASN A 34 -34.50 8.23 -3.70
N VAL A 35 -35.77 7.81 -3.70
CA VAL A 35 -36.64 7.91 -2.51
C VAL A 35 -36.09 7.06 -1.36
N LEU A 36 -35.65 5.84 -1.64
CA LEU A 36 -35.00 4.97 -0.65
C LEU A 36 -33.74 5.62 -0.07
N TYR A 37 -32.89 6.20 -0.92
CA TYR A 37 -31.70 6.93 -0.49
C TYR A 37 -32.04 8.10 0.44
N ASN A 38 -33.02 8.93 0.07
CA ASN A 38 -33.45 10.09 0.88
C ASN A 38 -34.11 9.71 2.22
N ARG A 39 -34.50 8.45 2.37
CA ARG A 39 -34.99 7.86 3.63
C ARG A 39 -33.91 7.09 4.37
N GLU A 40 -32.65 7.24 3.96
CA GLU A 40 -31.47 6.58 4.54
C GLU A 40 -31.48 5.05 4.45
N LEU A 41 -32.33 4.49 3.57
CA LEU A 41 -32.42 3.05 3.29
C LEU A 41 -31.37 2.66 2.25
N TYR A 42 -30.10 2.89 2.59
CA TYR A 42 -28.98 2.84 1.64
C TYR A 42 -28.79 1.50 0.95
N LYS A 43 -28.89 0.38 1.69
CA LYS A 43 -28.74 -0.96 1.11
C LYS A 43 -29.86 -1.28 0.12
N GLN A 44 -31.09 -0.89 0.44
CA GLN A 44 -32.24 -1.07 -0.43
C GLN A 44 -32.13 -0.16 -1.66
N ALA A 45 -31.68 1.08 -1.49
CA ALA A 45 -31.43 2.00 -2.60
C ALA A 45 -30.40 1.42 -3.57
N ILE A 46 -29.28 0.90 -3.06
CA ILE A 46 -28.25 0.22 -3.88
C ILE A 46 -28.86 -0.95 -4.65
N ALA A 47 -29.61 -1.83 -3.99
CA ALA A 47 -30.23 -2.98 -4.65
C ALA A 47 -31.17 -2.58 -5.80
N GLU A 48 -31.92 -1.47 -5.64
CA GLU A 48 -32.77 -0.94 -6.71
C GLU A 48 -31.96 -0.27 -7.84
N TYR A 49 -30.87 0.43 -7.53
CA TYR A 49 -29.95 0.93 -8.57
C TYR A 49 -29.23 -0.20 -9.33
N GLU A 50 -28.86 -1.28 -8.65
CA GLU A 50 -28.28 -2.47 -9.27
C GLU A 50 -29.28 -3.16 -10.20
N ARG A 51 -30.54 -3.29 -9.75
CA ARG A 51 -31.64 -3.77 -10.59
C ARG A 51 -31.83 -2.85 -11.80
N TYR A 52 -31.79 -1.53 -11.58
CA TYR A 52 -31.89 -0.54 -12.66
C TYR A 52 -30.79 -0.72 -13.72
N LEU A 53 -29.54 -0.93 -13.30
CA LEU A 53 -28.41 -1.21 -14.20
C LEU A 53 -28.55 -2.53 -14.96
N HIS A 54 -29.19 -3.54 -14.37
CA HIS A 54 -29.30 -4.89 -14.96
C HIS A 54 -30.51 -5.03 -15.90
N ASP A 55 -31.67 -4.54 -15.48
CA ASP A 55 -32.96 -4.85 -16.13
C ASP A 55 -33.34 -3.85 -17.24
N TYR A 56 -32.63 -2.74 -17.37
CA TYR A 56 -32.98 -1.65 -18.28
C TYR A 56 -31.86 -1.32 -19.29
N PRO A 57 -32.21 -1.01 -20.55
CA PRO A 57 -31.24 -0.56 -21.54
C PRO A 57 -30.86 0.90 -21.26
N LEU A 58 -29.67 1.11 -20.70
CA LEU A 58 -29.13 2.42 -20.36
C LEU A 58 -27.94 2.75 -21.28
N ASP A 59 -27.75 4.02 -21.61
CA ASP A 59 -26.53 4.46 -22.31
C ASP A 59 -25.29 4.45 -21.39
N GLU A 60 -24.09 4.50 -21.96
CA GLU A 60 -22.84 4.45 -21.18
C GLU A 60 -22.73 5.58 -20.16
N ARG A 61 -23.28 6.76 -20.46
CA ARG A 61 -23.26 7.91 -19.56
C ARG A 61 -24.10 7.64 -18.32
N GLU A 62 -25.30 7.12 -18.51
CA GLU A 62 -26.21 6.79 -17.41
C GLU A 62 -25.68 5.59 -16.60
N GLN A 63 -25.15 4.55 -17.25
CA GLN A 63 -24.55 3.42 -16.54
C GLN A 63 -23.36 3.85 -15.66
N ALA A 64 -22.50 4.74 -16.17
CA ALA A 64 -21.40 5.32 -15.40
C ALA A 64 -21.93 6.15 -14.21
N GLY A 65 -22.95 6.97 -14.44
CA GLY A 65 -23.57 7.80 -13.41
C GLY A 65 -24.19 6.99 -12.26
N ILE A 66 -24.93 5.93 -12.58
CA ILE A 66 -25.53 5.04 -11.57
C ILE A 66 -24.46 4.23 -10.84
N SER A 67 -23.44 3.72 -11.55
CA SER A 67 -22.31 3.01 -10.92
C SER A 67 -21.56 3.93 -9.93
N TYR A 68 -21.31 5.19 -10.31
CA TYR A 68 -20.70 6.20 -9.44
C TYR A 68 -21.59 6.54 -8.23
N THR A 69 -22.91 6.59 -8.43
CA THR A 69 -23.88 6.81 -7.35
C THR A 69 -23.83 5.68 -6.32
N ILE A 70 -23.84 4.42 -6.77
CA ILE A 70 -23.70 3.25 -5.88
C ILE A 70 -22.38 3.32 -5.12
N ALA A 71 -21.27 3.63 -5.80
CA ALA A 71 -19.96 3.79 -5.17
C ALA A 71 -19.97 4.83 -4.03
N ASN A 72 -20.57 6.01 -4.27
CA ASN A 72 -20.67 7.06 -3.26
C ASN A 72 -21.55 6.64 -2.06
N ILE A 73 -22.62 5.87 -2.27
CA ILE A 73 -23.42 5.35 -1.15
C ILE A 73 -22.57 4.41 -0.29
N TYR A 74 -21.82 3.49 -0.90
CA TYR A 74 -20.90 2.63 -0.17
C TYR A 74 -19.81 3.43 0.58
N PHE A 75 -19.23 4.44 -0.06
CA PHE A 75 -18.14 5.25 0.50
C PHE A 75 -18.62 6.17 1.63
N ASP A 76 -19.59 7.03 1.35
CA ASP A 76 -19.97 8.15 2.22
C ASP A 76 -20.99 7.75 3.29
N ARG A 77 -21.83 6.73 3.03
CA ARG A 77 -22.94 6.36 3.92
C ARG A 77 -22.72 5.05 4.66
N LEU A 78 -22.14 4.06 3.99
CA LEU A 78 -21.91 2.73 4.59
C LEU A 78 -20.46 2.54 5.06
N HIS A 79 -19.53 3.40 4.63
CA HIS A 79 -18.09 3.25 4.87
C HIS A 79 -17.53 1.87 4.47
N ASP A 80 -18.17 1.24 3.51
CA ASP A 80 -17.72 0.00 2.88
C ASP A 80 -16.82 0.37 1.70
N TYR A 81 -15.55 0.63 2.02
CA TYR A 81 -14.56 1.10 1.05
C TYR A 81 -14.19 0.04 0.01
N GLU A 82 -14.40 -1.25 0.31
CA GLU A 82 -14.13 -2.34 -0.64
C GLU A 82 -15.20 -2.38 -1.73
N SER A 83 -16.48 -2.35 -1.34
CA SER A 83 -17.59 -2.25 -2.30
C SER A 83 -17.57 -0.94 -3.07
N ALA A 84 -17.23 0.18 -2.41
CA ALA A 84 -17.06 1.47 -3.08
C ALA A 84 -15.96 1.41 -4.15
N LEU A 85 -14.79 0.85 -3.81
CA LEU A 85 -13.67 0.68 -4.75
C LEU A 85 -14.08 -0.13 -5.98
N ALA A 86 -14.83 -1.22 -5.80
CA ALA A 86 -15.29 -2.05 -6.91
C ALA A 86 -16.14 -1.25 -7.91
N TYR A 87 -17.08 -0.43 -7.42
CA TYR A 87 -17.93 0.40 -8.27
C TYR A 87 -17.18 1.59 -8.89
N TYR A 88 -16.23 2.21 -8.19
CA TYR A 88 -15.37 3.22 -8.81
C TYR A 88 -14.49 2.62 -9.92
N LEU A 89 -13.89 1.44 -9.70
CA LEU A 89 -13.16 0.72 -10.76
C LEU A 89 -14.08 0.39 -11.94
N ARG A 90 -15.32 -0.05 -11.69
CA ARG A 90 -16.31 -0.28 -12.75
C ARG A 90 -16.49 0.96 -13.63
N VAL A 91 -16.58 2.15 -13.03
CA VAL A 91 -16.71 3.41 -13.79
C VAL A 91 -15.48 3.65 -14.66
N ARG A 92 -14.29 3.53 -14.09
CA ARG A 92 -13.03 3.80 -14.78
C ARG A 92 -12.75 2.82 -15.92
N GLU A 93 -12.95 1.52 -15.69
CA GLU A 93 -12.58 0.47 -16.63
C GLU A 93 -13.63 0.24 -17.73
N LEU A 94 -14.92 0.36 -17.40
CA LEU A 94 -15.99 0.12 -18.38
C LEU A 94 -16.41 1.37 -19.15
N TYR A 95 -16.22 2.56 -18.57
CA TYR A 95 -16.63 3.82 -19.17
C TYR A 95 -15.49 4.85 -19.20
N PRO A 96 -14.34 4.53 -19.84
CA PRO A 96 -13.12 5.36 -19.79
C PRO A 96 -13.26 6.74 -20.45
N LYS A 97 -14.32 6.96 -21.25
CA LYS A 97 -14.64 8.26 -21.86
C LYS A 97 -15.58 9.13 -21.01
N SER A 98 -16.04 8.61 -19.87
CA SER A 98 -16.95 9.34 -18.98
C SER A 98 -16.26 10.54 -18.34
N GLU A 99 -16.99 11.65 -18.20
CA GLU A 99 -16.53 12.83 -17.45
C GLU A 99 -16.22 12.52 -15.97
N LEU A 100 -16.78 11.41 -15.45
CA LEU A 100 -16.60 10.96 -14.08
C LEU A 100 -15.25 10.29 -13.83
N VAL A 101 -14.49 9.91 -14.85
CA VAL A 101 -13.23 9.15 -14.70
C VAL A 101 -12.22 9.89 -13.83
N LYS A 102 -12.09 11.21 -14.01
CA LYS A 102 -11.15 12.03 -13.23
C LYS A 102 -11.49 12.04 -11.75
N GLU A 103 -12.78 12.19 -11.42
CA GLU A 103 -13.23 12.24 -10.02
C GLU A 103 -13.18 10.86 -9.37
N THR A 104 -13.57 9.83 -10.12
CA THR A 104 -13.48 8.42 -9.73
C THR A 104 -12.03 8.04 -9.39
N GLY A 105 -11.04 8.53 -10.14
CA GLY A 105 -9.62 8.30 -9.85
C GLY A 105 -9.22 8.75 -8.44
N LYS A 106 -9.66 9.94 -7.99
CA LYS A 106 -9.39 10.42 -6.63
C LYS A 106 -10.06 9.52 -5.59
N ARG A 107 -11.32 9.14 -5.82
CA ARG A 107 -12.07 8.27 -4.91
C ARG A 107 -11.47 6.87 -4.80
N ILE A 108 -10.88 6.33 -5.87
CA ILE A 108 -10.13 5.07 -5.84
C ILE A 108 -8.94 5.19 -4.89
N VAL A 109 -8.16 6.27 -4.97
CA VAL A 109 -7.04 6.53 -4.06
C VAL A 109 -7.54 6.58 -2.61
N GLU A 110 -8.57 7.37 -2.34
CA GLU A 110 -9.16 7.48 -1.00
C GLU A 110 -9.64 6.12 -0.45
N CYS A 111 -10.31 5.29 -1.27
CA CYS A 111 -10.69 3.93 -0.86
C CYS A 111 -9.48 3.10 -0.47
N LEU A 112 -8.43 3.11 -1.31
CA LEU A 112 -7.24 2.30 -1.08
C LEU A 112 -6.46 2.76 0.15
N GLU A 113 -6.42 4.06 0.43
CA GLU A 113 -5.86 4.60 1.67
C GLU A 113 -6.65 4.16 2.91
N ARG A 114 -7.98 4.26 2.86
CA ARG A 114 -8.88 3.81 3.96
C ARG A 114 -8.77 2.30 4.22
N LEU A 115 -8.49 1.52 3.19
CA LEU A 115 -8.23 0.08 3.26
C LEU A 115 -6.77 -0.24 3.65
N GLN A 116 -5.92 0.75 3.91
CA GLN A 116 -4.50 0.62 4.22
C GLN A 116 -3.68 -0.07 3.11
N ARG A 117 -4.15 -0.02 1.87
CA ARG A 117 -3.49 -0.55 0.67
C ARG A 117 -2.58 0.50 0.05
N SER A 118 -1.59 0.98 0.81
CA SER A 118 -0.77 2.15 0.45
C SER A 118 -0.03 2.01 -0.88
N ALA A 119 0.41 0.80 -1.26
CA ALA A 119 1.06 0.56 -2.55
C ALA A 119 0.09 0.74 -3.73
N ASP A 120 -1.13 0.21 -3.58
CA ASP A 120 -2.18 0.34 -4.58
C ASP A 120 -2.69 1.79 -4.65
N ALA A 121 -2.81 2.47 -3.50
CA ALA A 121 -3.19 3.88 -3.43
C ALA A 121 -2.18 4.76 -4.17
N GLN A 122 -0.89 4.53 -3.95
CA GLN A 122 0.16 5.23 -4.67
C GLN A 122 0.09 4.95 -6.18
N GLN A 123 -0.12 3.69 -6.56
CA GLN A 123 -0.28 3.33 -7.98
C GLN A 123 -1.51 4.03 -8.59
N ALA A 124 -2.66 4.00 -7.93
CA ALA A 124 -3.88 4.64 -8.41
C ALA A 124 -3.74 6.17 -8.47
N LEU A 125 -2.99 6.77 -7.53
CA LEU A 125 -2.69 8.20 -7.53
C LEU A 125 -1.84 8.54 -8.74
N GLU A 126 -0.77 7.78 -8.97
CA GLU A 126 0.07 7.90 -10.16
C GLU A 126 -0.80 7.78 -11.43
N GLU A 127 -1.61 6.73 -11.58
CA GLU A 127 -2.56 6.54 -12.69
C GLU A 127 -3.52 7.73 -12.88
N SER A 128 -4.01 8.32 -11.78
CA SER A 128 -4.96 9.45 -11.82
C SER A 128 -4.32 10.79 -12.20
N THR A 129 -3.01 10.93 -12.05
CA THR A 129 -2.26 12.16 -12.39
C THR A 129 -1.86 12.23 -13.87
N PHE A 130 -1.95 11.12 -14.61
CA PHE A 130 -1.63 11.06 -16.04
C PHE A 130 -2.92 10.85 -16.85
N LEU A 131 -3.27 11.84 -17.67
CA LEU A 131 -4.51 11.86 -18.48
C LEU A 131 -4.57 10.82 -19.62
N ASP A 132 -3.54 10.00 -19.81
CA ASP A 132 -3.47 8.99 -20.87
C ASP A 132 -2.96 7.65 -20.30
N THR A 133 -3.89 6.71 -20.11
CA THR A 133 -3.67 5.39 -19.50
C THR A 133 -2.93 4.41 -20.40
N SER A 134 -2.51 4.82 -21.60
CA SER A 134 -1.68 4.02 -22.50
C SER A 134 -0.18 3.98 -22.15
N GLN A 135 0.25 4.78 -21.16
CA GLN A 135 1.66 4.94 -20.77
C GLN A 135 1.95 4.40 -19.36
N VAL A 136 1.20 3.41 -18.87
CA VAL A 136 1.43 2.80 -17.55
C VAL A 136 2.70 1.95 -17.59
N THR A 137 3.83 2.61 -17.48
CA THR A 137 5.08 2.11 -16.91
C THR A 137 5.76 3.31 -16.28
N LYS A 138 6.11 3.20 -15.00
CA LYS A 138 6.98 4.16 -14.32
C LYS A 138 8.19 4.41 -15.22
N LYS A 139 8.25 5.57 -15.86
CA LYS A 139 9.44 6.00 -16.59
C LYS A 139 10.05 7.10 -15.77
N ARG A 140 10.99 6.74 -14.90
CA ARG A 140 12.03 7.72 -14.57
C ARG A 140 12.72 8.09 -15.89
N PRO A 141 13.05 9.36 -16.15
CA PRO A 141 13.57 9.79 -17.43
C PRO A 141 14.82 8.99 -17.79
N GLY A 142 14.97 8.65 -19.08
CA GLY A 142 16.10 7.82 -19.53
C GLY A 142 15.78 6.92 -20.71
N GLU A 143 16.82 6.31 -21.27
CA GLU A 143 16.69 5.31 -22.34
C GLU A 143 16.14 3.99 -21.80
N ILE A 144 15.37 3.27 -22.62
CA ILE A 144 14.87 1.93 -22.26
C ILE A 144 16.03 0.94 -22.36
N ILE A 145 16.33 0.27 -21.26
CA ILE A 145 17.46 -0.67 -21.14
C ILE A 145 17.02 -2.12 -20.93
N ALA A 146 15.76 -2.36 -20.53
CA ALA A 146 15.17 -3.69 -20.47
C ALA A 146 13.64 -3.64 -20.60
N LYS A 147 13.03 -4.78 -20.94
CA LYS A 147 11.56 -4.96 -20.95
C LYS A 147 11.19 -6.28 -20.29
N ILE A 148 10.14 -6.28 -19.47
CA ILE A 148 9.50 -7.44 -18.84
C ILE A 148 8.04 -7.47 -19.29
N GLY A 149 7.73 -8.22 -20.35
CA GLY A 149 6.41 -8.15 -20.99
C GLY A 149 6.14 -6.73 -21.52
N MET A 150 5.07 -6.10 -21.04
CA MET A 150 4.72 -4.71 -21.37
C MET A 150 5.46 -3.69 -20.49
N ARG A 151 6.17 -4.13 -19.44
CA ARG A 151 6.87 -3.25 -18.50
C ARG A 151 8.25 -2.85 -19.05
N GLU A 152 8.47 -1.56 -19.27
CA GLU A 152 9.79 -1.02 -19.67
C GLU A 152 10.60 -0.61 -18.42
N ILE A 153 11.91 -0.83 -18.45
CA ILE A 153 12.86 -0.40 -17.42
C ILE A 153 13.81 0.61 -18.06
N THR A 154 13.91 1.81 -17.49
CA THR A 154 14.76 2.89 -18.03
C THR A 154 16.10 3.00 -17.30
N THR A 155 17.04 3.78 -17.86
CA THR A 155 18.28 4.15 -17.15
C THR A 155 18.00 4.84 -15.82
N GLY A 156 16.97 5.68 -15.75
CA GLY A 156 16.57 6.37 -14.53
C GLY A 156 16.07 5.43 -13.43
N ASP A 157 15.41 4.33 -13.80
CA ASP A 157 14.99 3.30 -12.84
C ASP A 157 16.18 2.55 -12.27
N LEU A 158 17.13 2.18 -13.12
CA LEU A 158 18.36 1.51 -12.67
C LEU A 158 19.16 2.38 -11.71
N ASP A 159 19.32 3.67 -12.02
CA ASP A 159 20.06 4.60 -11.17
C ASP A 159 19.36 4.83 -9.83
N TYR A 160 18.02 4.85 -9.82
CA TYR A 160 17.26 4.95 -8.58
C TYR A 160 17.50 3.74 -7.67
N GLU A 161 17.44 2.52 -8.22
CA GLU A 161 17.70 1.31 -7.43
C GLU A 161 19.16 1.23 -6.98
N MET A 162 20.12 1.66 -7.81
CA MET A 162 21.53 1.73 -7.42
C MET A 162 21.77 2.67 -6.23
N LYS A 163 21.10 3.84 -6.19
CA LYS A 163 21.25 4.81 -5.08
C LYS A 163 20.76 4.28 -3.74
N ARG A 164 19.92 3.25 -3.73
CA ARG A 164 19.40 2.62 -2.51
C ARG A 164 20.32 1.54 -1.95
N LEU A 165 21.33 1.13 -2.72
CA LEU A 165 22.33 0.19 -2.24
C LEU A 165 23.20 0.85 -1.16
N PRO A 166 23.75 0.08 -0.21
CA PRO A 166 24.79 0.57 0.69
C PRO A 166 25.96 1.23 -0.08
N PRO A 167 26.59 2.29 0.46
CA PRO A 167 27.64 3.05 -0.24
C PRO A 167 28.79 2.19 -0.76
N TYR A 168 29.17 1.14 -0.03
CA TYR A 168 30.23 0.22 -0.45
C TYR A 168 29.87 -0.60 -1.70
N LEU A 169 28.60 -0.91 -1.93
CA LEU A 169 28.12 -1.56 -3.14
C LEU A 169 27.98 -0.57 -4.29
N GLN A 170 27.50 0.64 -4.02
CA GLN A 170 27.46 1.71 -5.03
C GLN A 170 28.83 1.95 -5.65
N ALA A 171 29.87 2.00 -4.81
CA ALA A 171 31.25 2.22 -5.25
C ALA A 171 31.83 1.10 -6.12
N GLN A 172 31.23 -0.10 -6.14
CA GLN A 172 31.65 -1.23 -6.96
C GLN A 172 30.98 -1.25 -8.33
N ILE A 173 29.87 -0.53 -8.51
CA ILE A 173 29.09 -0.49 -9.76
C ILE A 173 29.49 0.77 -10.55
N LYS A 174 30.73 0.79 -11.03
CA LYS A 174 31.30 1.95 -11.74
C LYS A 174 31.39 1.77 -13.26
N ASP A 175 31.56 0.54 -13.72
CA ASP A 175 31.72 0.23 -15.14
C ASP A 175 30.45 -0.38 -15.75
N LYS A 176 30.40 -0.38 -17.09
CA LYS A 176 29.25 -0.87 -17.87
C LYS A 176 28.92 -2.33 -17.57
N ASN A 177 29.91 -3.20 -17.36
CA ASN A 177 29.67 -4.62 -17.13
C ASN A 177 29.02 -4.84 -15.76
N LYS A 178 29.50 -4.15 -14.73
CA LYS A 178 28.87 -4.19 -13.40
C LYS A 178 27.47 -3.60 -13.37
N ARG A 179 27.22 -2.52 -14.10
CA ARG A 179 25.86 -1.98 -14.29
C ARG A 179 24.94 -2.98 -14.99
N LEU A 180 25.44 -3.68 -16.00
CA LEU A 180 24.67 -4.72 -16.70
C LEU A 180 24.37 -5.93 -15.80
N GLU A 181 25.34 -6.34 -14.98
CA GLU A 181 25.15 -7.39 -13.97
C GLU A 181 24.06 -6.99 -12.96
N PHE A 182 24.10 -5.76 -12.46
CA PHE A 182 23.07 -5.21 -11.59
C PHE A 182 21.69 -5.17 -12.25
N LEU A 183 21.60 -4.71 -13.52
CA LEU A 183 20.35 -4.72 -14.28
C LEU A 183 19.77 -6.14 -14.42
N ARG A 184 20.63 -7.13 -14.71
CA ARG A 184 20.20 -8.53 -14.79
C ARG A 184 19.65 -9.03 -13.46
N GLN A 185 20.31 -8.71 -12.35
CA GLN A 185 19.87 -9.09 -11.02
C GLN A 185 18.54 -8.41 -10.65
N TYR A 186 18.39 -7.14 -10.99
CA TYR A 186 17.14 -6.40 -10.81
C TYR A 186 15.98 -7.05 -11.57
N VAL A 187 16.16 -7.30 -12.88
CA VAL A 187 15.18 -7.99 -13.72
C VAL A 187 14.83 -9.37 -13.17
N ALA A 188 15.83 -10.15 -12.72
CA ALA A 188 15.60 -11.47 -12.14
C ALA A 188 14.74 -11.39 -10.86
N THR A 189 15.01 -10.41 -10.00
CA THR A 189 14.25 -10.17 -8.77
C THR A 189 12.79 -9.84 -9.08
N GLU A 190 12.56 -8.96 -10.06
CA GLU A 190 11.23 -8.60 -10.53
C GLU A 190 10.44 -9.80 -11.07
N LEU A 191 11.08 -10.65 -11.87
CA LEU A 191 10.46 -11.88 -12.40
C LEU A 191 10.09 -12.87 -11.29
N LEU A 192 10.93 -13.00 -10.26
CA LEU A 192 10.66 -13.83 -9.09
C LEU A 192 9.48 -13.27 -8.28
N TYR A 193 9.44 -11.95 -8.08
CA TYR A 193 8.34 -11.27 -7.40
C TYR A 193 7.01 -11.44 -8.15
N ASP A 194 6.99 -11.24 -9.46
CA ASP A 194 5.81 -11.47 -10.31
C ASP A 194 5.32 -12.93 -10.22
N THR A 195 6.26 -13.87 -10.09
CA THR A 195 5.96 -15.29 -9.89
C THR A 195 5.39 -15.57 -8.50
N ALA A 196 5.92 -14.94 -7.45
CA ALA A 196 5.39 -15.02 -6.09
C ALA A 196 3.94 -14.49 -6.01
N LYS A 197 3.66 -13.35 -6.68
CA LYS A 197 2.31 -12.79 -6.78
C LYS A 197 1.34 -13.74 -7.49
N ARG A 198 1.72 -14.30 -8.64
CA ARG A 198 0.90 -15.30 -9.36
C ARG A 198 0.61 -16.54 -8.53
N LYS A 199 1.52 -16.91 -7.63
CA LYS A 199 1.32 -18.00 -6.66
C LYS A 199 0.47 -17.61 -5.44
N GLY A 200 0.03 -16.35 -5.34
CA GLY A 200 -0.78 -15.86 -4.22
C GLY A 200 -0.03 -15.77 -2.90
N LEU A 201 1.31 -15.70 -2.93
CA LEU A 201 2.12 -15.66 -1.69
C LEU A 201 1.88 -14.40 -0.86
N GLU A 202 1.27 -13.36 -1.43
CA GLU A 202 0.81 -12.17 -0.69
C GLU A 202 -0.26 -12.50 0.38
N LYS A 203 -0.98 -13.63 0.23
CA LYS A 203 -1.99 -14.10 1.19
C LYS A 203 -1.44 -15.17 2.14
N ASN A 204 -0.17 -15.54 1.98
CA ASN A 204 0.45 -16.52 2.86
C ASN A 204 0.58 -15.91 4.27
N PRO A 205 0.13 -16.59 5.33
CA PRO A 205 0.10 -16.02 6.68
C PRO A 205 1.48 -15.67 7.22
N GLU A 206 2.51 -16.46 6.90
CA GLU A 206 3.90 -16.17 7.30
C GLU A 206 4.42 -14.90 6.62
N VAL A 207 4.14 -14.73 5.33
CA VAL A 207 4.52 -13.53 4.57
C VAL A 207 3.80 -12.29 5.09
N VAL A 208 2.50 -12.39 5.36
CA VAL A 208 1.69 -11.29 5.90
C VAL A 208 2.20 -10.86 7.28
N GLU A 209 2.44 -11.83 8.17
CA GLU A 209 2.95 -11.54 9.51
C GLU A 209 4.37 -10.96 9.46
N ALA A 210 5.27 -11.53 8.67
CA ALA A 210 6.62 -11.02 8.50
C ALA A 210 6.62 -9.59 7.93
N ALA A 211 5.75 -9.29 6.95
CA ALA A 211 5.60 -7.95 6.41
C ALA A 211 5.06 -6.96 7.45
N PHE A 212 4.09 -7.37 8.26
CA PHE A 212 3.56 -6.57 9.36
C PHE A 212 4.64 -6.23 10.39
N GLN A 213 5.39 -7.24 10.85
CA GLN A 213 6.48 -7.03 11.83
C GLN A 213 7.63 -6.20 11.27
N ALA A 214 7.98 -6.39 9.99
CA ALA A 214 8.98 -5.57 9.30
C ALA A 214 8.53 -4.11 9.23
N LYS A 215 7.27 -3.84 8.85
CA LYS A 215 6.70 -2.49 8.82
C LYS A 215 6.72 -1.85 10.22
N LYS A 216 6.26 -2.58 11.24
CA LYS A 216 6.29 -2.12 12.63
C LYS A 216 7.71 -1.74 13.06
N SER A 217 8.68 -2.60 12.77
CA SER A 217 10.09 -2.37 13.13
C SER A 217 10.68 -1.15 12.44
N LEU A 218 10.40 -0.96 11.15
CA LEU A 218 10.83 0.23 10.40
C LEU A 218 10.19 1.52 10.92
N MET A 219 8.91 1.48 11.29
CA MET A 219 8.22 2.64 11.89
C MET A 219 8.84 3.02 13.24
N VAL A 220 9.14 2.03 14.09
CA VAL A 220 9.83 2.26 15.36
C VAL A 220 11.23 2.83 15.11
N GLN A 221 12.01 2.23 14.22
CA GLN A 221 13.34 2.73 13.87
C GLN A 221 13.30 4.18 13.39
N LYS A 222 12.34 4.52 12.53
CA LYS A 222 12.21 5.88 12.01
C LYS A 222 11.87 6.88 13.12
N LEU A 223 10.95 6.53 14.01
CA LEU A 223 10.60 7.36 15.17
C LEU A 223 11.81 7.60 16.08
N LEU A 224 12.61 6.55 16.34
CA LEU A 224 13.81 6.67 17.17
C LEU A 224 14.89 7.53 16.49
N GLU A 225 15.03 7.45 15.17
CA GLU A 225 15.93 8.33 14.41
C GLU A 225 15.55 9.80 14.59
N GLU A 226 14.27 10.12 14.44
CA GLU A 226 13.73 11.49 14.53
C GLU A 226 13.75 12.05 15.96
N GLU A 227 13.43 11.21 16.96
CA GLU A 227 13.31 11.65 18.35
C GLU A 227 14.62 11.60 19.13
N ILE A 228 15.57 10.75 18.74
CA ILE A 228 16.79 10.49 19.51
C ILE A 228 18.03 10.84 18.68
N ALA A 229 18.26 10.15 17.57
CA ALA A 229 19.55 10.23 16.85
C ALA A 229 19.83 11.64 16.30
N ALA A 230 18.80 12.34 15.81
CA ALA A 230 18.92 13.70 15.30
C ALA A 230 19.11 14.78 16.40
N LYS A 231 19.01 14.44 17.70
CA LYS A 231 18.97 15.39 18.82
C LYS A 231 20.15 15.29 19.79
N VAL A 232 21.11 14.39 19.58
CA VAL A 232 22.30 14.28 20.43
C VAL A 232 23.37 15.25 19.92
N ASP A 233 23.37 16.46 20.48
CA ASP A 233 24.45 17.43 20.31
C ASP A 233 25.54 17.23 21.38
N TYR A 234 26.79 17.51 21.05
CA TYR A 234 27.91 17.37 21.98
C TYR A 234 29.03 18.36 21.68
N HIS A 235 29.70 18.80 22.75
CA HIS A 235 30.88 19.65 22.68
C HIS A 235 32.10 18.88 23.17
N ASP A 236 33.30 19.30 22.75
CA ASP A 236 34.56 18.70 23.21
C ASP A 236 34.70 18.75 24.75
N SER A 237 34.10 19.75 25.42
CA SER A 237 34.04 19.83 26.88
C SER A 237 33.22 18.71 27.52
N ASP A 238 32.13 18.28 26.87
CA ASP A 238 31.27 17.21 27.37
C ASP A 238 32.03 15.88 27.33
N LEU A 239 32.83 15.67 26.28
CA LEU A 239 33.66 14.49 26.10
C LEU A 239 34.81 14.44 27.12
N ASP A 240 35.47 15.56 27.42
CA ASP A 240 36.51 15.63 28.45
C ASP A 240 35.94 15.34 29.85
N LEU A 241 34.79 15.95 30.19
CA LEU A 241 34.09 15.66 31.45
C LEU A 241 33.69 14.19 31.55
N TYR A 242 33.12 13.63 30.48
CA TYR A 242 32.72 12.24 30.43
C TYR A 242 33.92 11.29 30.59
N TYR A 243 35.04 11.58 29.91
CA TYR A 243 36.27 10.82 30.06
C TYR A 243 36.78 10.84 31.50
N ARG A 244 36.82 12.01 32.15
CA ARG A 244 37.26 12.17 33.56
C ARG A 244 36.38 11.40 34.53
N ALA A 245 35.07 11.36 34.30
CA ALA A 245 34.14 10.59 35.13
C ALA A 245 34.25 9.07 34.91
N ASN A 246 34.81 8.62 33.79
CA ASN A 246 34.81 7.23 33.34
C ASN A 246 36.21 6.66 33.07
N GLN A 247 37.27 7.24 33.65
CA GLN A 247 38.67 6.91 33.30
C GLN A 247 38.95 5.41 33.32
N ASN A 248 38.43 4.69 34.32
CA ASN A 248 38.63 3.24 34.48
C ASN A 248 38.20 2.39 33.26
N ARG A 249 37.38 2.92 32.35
CA ARG A 249 36.94 2.22 31.12
C ARG A 249 37.94 2.32 29.97
N TYR A 250 38.94 3.19 30.09
CA TYR A 250 39.89 3.51 29.03
C TYR A 250 41.31 3.08 29.41
N THR A 251 41.51 1.79 29.61
CA THR A 251 42.81 1.22 29.94
C THR A 251 43.27 0.24 28.86
N LYS A 252 44.58 0.18 28.62
CA LYS A 252 45.20 -0.83 27.75
C LYS A 252 45.91 -1.86 28.63
N SER A 253 45.56 -3.14 28.46
CA SER A 253 46.31 -4.26 29.03
C SER A 253 47.14 -4.93 27.94
N ASP A 254 48.43 -5.08 28.21
CA ASP A 254 49.34 -5.93 27.44
C ASP A 254 49.07 -7.40 27.81
N SER A 255 49.00 -8.27 26.80
CA SER A 255 48.92 -9.74 26.92
C SER A 255 49.98 -10.38 27.83
N ALA A 256 50.98 -9.62 28.30
CA ALA A 256 52.05 -10.05 29.20
C ALA A 256 51.80 -9.77 30.72
N GLY A 257 50.61 -9.34 31.14
CA GLY A 257 50.25 -9.29 32.57
C GLY A 257 50.83 -8.13 33.38
N LYS A 258 51.14 -6.98 32.74
CA LYS A 258 51.48 -5.73 33.45
C LYS A 258 50.24 -4.94 33.87
N THR A 259 50.43 -4.05 34.86
CA THR A 259 49.45 -3.08 35.35
C THR A 259 48.76 -2.33 34.20
N PRO A 260 47.42 -2.19 34.21
CA PRO A 260 46.70 -1.50 33.15
C PRO A 260 47.22 -0.07 32.98
N GLN A 261 47.61 0.30 31.75
CA GLN A 261 47.98 1.68 31.46
C GLN A 261 46.72 2.46 31.09
N GLN A 262 46.44 3.53 31.83
CA GLN A 262 45.37 4.48 31.51
C GLN A 262 45.68 5.20 30.19
N LEU A 263 44.77 5.13 29.23
CA LEU A 263 44.84 5.91 27.99
C LEU A 263 44.54 7.38 28.30
N SER A 264 45.25 8.31 27.69
CA SER A 264 44.91 9.74 27.76
C SER A 264 43.60 10.04 27.01
N PHE A 265 43.00 11.21 27.27
CA PHE A 265 41.79 11.64 26.56
C PHE A 265 42.00 11.68 25.04
N ALA A 266 43.15 12.15 24.57
CA ALA A 266 43.46 12.20 23.15
C ALA A 266 43.50 10.80 22.51
N GLU A 267 44.09 9.82 23.20
CA GLU A 267 44.17 8.43 22.74
C GLU A 267 42.80 7.73 22.78
N ALA A 268 41.96 8.07 23.76
CA ALA A 268 40.64 7.48 23.95
C ALA A 268 39.50 8.23 23.25
N LYS A 269 39.74 9.40 22.62
CA LYS A 269 38.69 10.33 22.15
C LYS A 269 37.60 9.67 21.30
N SER A 270 37.97 8.77 20.39
CA SER A 270 36.99 8.05 19.54
C SER A 270 36.10 7.10 20.35
N GLN A 271 36.69 6.35 21.28
CA GLN A 271 35.95 5.43 22.16
C GLN A 271 35.07 6.21 23.14
N VAL A 272 35.61 7.29 23.71
CA VAL A 272 34.88 8.24 24.57
C VAL A 272 33.65 8.81 23.85
N LEU A 273 33.81 9.24 22.60
CA LEU A 273 32.70 9.76 21.80
C LEU A 273 31.62 8.70 21.56
N GLN A 274 32.00 7.48 21.16
CA GLN A 274 31.05 6.40 20.92
C GLN A 274 30.28 6.02 22.19
N ASP A 275 30.99 5.90 23.32
CA ASP A 275 30.40 5.57 24.61
C ASP A 275 29.46 6.69 25.10
N TYR A 276 29.90 7.96 24.98
CA TYR A 276 29.08 9.12 25.32
C TYR A 276 27.79 9.19 24.49
N ILE A 277 27.89 9.04 23.16
CA ILE A 277 26.71 9.04 22.27
C ILE A 277 25.77 7.90 22.65
N ARG A 278 26.30 6.70 22.88
CA ARG A 278 25.49 5.53 23.24
C ARG A 278 24.72 5.75 24.54
N GLU A 279 25.40 6.24 25.59
CA GLU A 279 24.74 6.51 26.88
C GLU A 279 23.71 7.63 26.77
N LYS A 280 24.01 8.70 26.03
CA LYS A 280 23.03 9.77 25.77
C LYS A 280 21.82 9.28 24.99
N GLN A 281 22.02 8.44 23.98
CA GLN A 281 20.91 7.82 23.24
C GLN A 281 20.07 6.91 24.15
N GLN A 282 20.70 6.12 25.01
CA GLN A 282 19.99 5.26 25.97
C GLN A 282 19.20 6.07 26.99
N GLN A 283 19.76 7.17 27.51
CA GLN A 283 19.05 8.09 28.39
C GLN A 283 17.82 8.69 27.69
N LYS A 284 17.99 9.21 26.47
CA LYS A 284 16.90 9.79 25.67
C LYS A 284 15.83 8.77 25.32
N TYR A 285 16.22 7.53 25.05
CA TYR A 285 15.29 6.42 24.86
C TYR A 285 14.45 6.18 26.11
N SER A 286 15.08 6.09 27.29
CA SER A 286 14.35 5.91 28.56
C SER A 286 13.37 7.06 28.80
N GLU A 287 13.81 8.31 28.64
CA GLU A 287 12.96 9.51 28.79
C GLU A 287 11.75 9.47 27.84
N LEU A 288 11.96 9.06 26.58
CA LEU A 288 10.90 8.93 25.59
C LEU A 288 9.88 7.85 26.00
N ILE A 289 10.35 6.65 26.38
CA ILE A 289 9.49 5.55 26.78
C ILE A 289 8.71 5.91 28.04
N ASP A 290 9.35 6.48 29.06
CA ASP A 290 8.69 6.90 30.31
C ASP A 290 7.59 7.93 30.02
N ARG A 291 7.86 8.90 29.15
CA ARG A 291 6.87 9.89 28.71
C ARG A 291 5.67 9.24 28.03
N LEU A 292 5.92 8.32 27.10
CA LEU A 292 4.86 7.62 26.37
C LEU A 292 4.03 6.71 27.29
N MET A 293 4.68 5.96 28.17
CA MET A 293 4.01 5.09 29.15
C MET A 293 3.10 5.89 30.08
N ARG A 294 3.54 7.06 30.55
CA ARG A 294 2.72 7.96 31.38
C ARG A 294 1.54 8.52 30.59
N ALA A 295 1.78 8.98 29.37
CA ALA A 295 0.74 9.55 28.50
C ALA A 295 -0.38 8.55 28.20
N GLU A 296 -0.02 7.29 27.95
CA GLU A 296 -0.96 6.20 27.64
C GLU A 296 -1.44 5.44 28.89
N ALA A 297 -1.12 5.93 30.10
CA ALA A 297 -1.48 5.31 31.38
C ALA A 297 -1.16 3.81 31.45
N VAL A 298 0.00 3.40 30.91
CA VAL A 298 0.42 2.00 30.85
C VAL A 298 0.58 1.44 32.26
N ARG A 299 -0.04 0.29 32.51
CA ARG A 299 0.11 -0.48 33.75
C ARG A 299 0.80 -1.79 33.44
N ILE A 300 1.94 -2.03 34.10
CA ILE A 300 2.67 -3.30 34.03
C ILE A 300 2.32 -4.10 35.28
N TYR A 301 1.86 -5.35 35.10
CA TYR A 301 1.63 -6.31 36.18
C TYR A 301 2.87 -7.20 36.28
N ASP A 302 3.90 -6.68 36.92
CA ASP A 302 5.22 -7.29 37.08
C ASP A 302 5.15 -8.62 37.84
N ASP A 303 4.22 -8.73 38.80
CA ASP A 303 3.89 -9.96 39.53
C ASP A 303 3.44 -11.14 38.65
N LYS A 304 3.06 -10.87 37.39
CA LYS A 304 2.58 -11.88 36.43
C LYS A 304 3.57 -12.22 35.32
N VAL A 305 4.75 -11.60 35.32
CA VAL A 305 5.80 -11.89 34.35
C VAL A 305 6.70 -12.98 34.94
N GLN A 306 6.72 -14.16 34.30
CA GLN A 306 7.55 -15.30 34.70
C GLN A 306 8.99 -15.18 34.19
#